data_AF-A0A963SKA8-F1
#
_entry.id   AF-A0A963SKA8-F1
#
_cell.length_a   1.000
_cell.length_b   1.000
_cell.length_c   1.000
_cell.angle_alpha   90.00
_cell.angle_beta   90.00
_cell.angle_gamma   90.00
#
_symmetry.space_group_name_H-M   'P 1'
#
loop_
_entity.id
_entity.type
_entity.pdbx_description
1 polymer ?
#
loop_
_entity_poly.entity_id
_entity_poly.type
_entity_poly.pdbx_seq_one_letter_code
_entity_poly.pdbx_strand_id
1 'polypeptide(L)' 'WKDGYFVVPGLRPGGKATGDQKRVVTPRQARDDGASVLVIGRPISRADDPVMAAREIEATL' A
#
# COMPACT_ATOMS: atom_id res chain seq x y z
N TRP A 1 -19.74 3.84 10.97
CA TRP A 1 -19.21 3.24 12.22
C TRP A 1 -18.24 4.24 12.83
N LYS A 2 -18.53 4.77 14.03
CA LYS A 2 -17.72 5.86 14.61
C LYS A 2 -16.32 5.41 15.05
N ASP A 3 -16.17 4.13 15.39
CA ASP A 3 -14.90 3.50 15.84
C ASP A 3 -14.45 2.37 14.88
N GLY A 4 -14.85 2.46 13.60
CA GLY A 4 -14.55 1.41 12.61
C GLY A 4 -13.07 1.35 12.26
N TYR A 5 -12.48 0.16 12.25
CA TYR A 5 -11.12 -0.07 11.76
C TYR A 5 -11.16 -0.49 10.29
N PHE A 6 -10.59 0.33 9.41
CA PHE A 6 -10.56 0.08 7.97
C PHE A 6 -9.23 -0.53 7.55
N VAL A 7 -9.25 -1.83 7.28
CA VAL A 7 -8.09 -2.56 6.77
C VAL A 7 -8.15 -2.57 5.24
N VAL A 8 -7.13 -2.01 4.60
CA VAL A 8 -7.08 -1.85 3.14
C VAL A 8 -5.97 -2.74 2.55
N PRO A 9 -6.32 -3.90 1.96
CA PRO A 9 -5.37 -4.77 1.29
C PRO A 9 -5.16 -4.43 -0.18
N GLY A 10 -4.04 -4.90 -0.73
CA GLY A 10 -3.78 -4.84 -2.17
C GLY A 10 -3.16 -3.53 -2.66
N LEU A 11 -2.55 -2.76 -1.75
CA LEU A 11 -1.90 -1.49 -2.05
C LEU A 11 -0.60 -1.67 -2.83
N ARG A 12 -0.29 -0.72 -3.71
CA ARG A 12 0.99 -0.70 -4.45
C ARG A 12 1.62 0.70 -4.45
N PRO A 13 2.93 0.81 -4.20
CA PRO A 13 3.64 2.07 -4.42
C PRO A 13 3.58 2.49 -5.90
N GLY A 14 3.49 3.80 -6.14
CA GLY A 14 3.40 4.37 -7.49
C GLY A 14 4.64 4.04 -8.32
N GLY A 15 4.47 3.83 -9.64
CA GLY A 15 5.57 3.65 -10.59
C GLY A 15 5.93 2.21 -10.98
N LYS A 16 5.40 1.17 -10.32
CA LYS A 16 5.58 -0.24 -10.75
C LYS A 16 4.42 -0.70 -11.66
N ALA A 17 4.78 -1.38 -12.76
CA ALA A 17 3.91 -1.70 -13.90
C ALA A 17 2.49 -2.17 -13.53
N THR A 18 1.51 -1.53 -14.16
CA THR A 18 0.10 -1.95 -14.23
C THR A 18 -0.01 -3.25 -15.01
N GLY A 19 -0.02 -4.38 -14.30
CA GLY A 19 -0.61 -5.60 -14.84
C GLY A 19 -2.14 -5.46 -14.99
N ASP A 20 -2.80 -6.60 -15.04
CA ASP A 20 -4.24 -6.90 -15.16
C ASP A 20 -5.19 -6.29 -14.11
N GLN A 21 -4.73 -5.41 -13.21
CA GLN A 21 -5.56 -4.79 -12.17
C GLN A 21 -5.98 -3.37 -12.52
N LYS A 22 -7.30 -3.18 -12.74
CA LYS A 22 -7.95 -1.93 -13.19
C LYS A 22 -7.93 -0.75 -12.20
N ARG A 23 -7.57 -0.95 -10.93
CA ARG A 23 -7.47 0.13 -9.92
C ARG A 23 -6.29 -0.14 -9.00
N VAL A 24 -5.26 0.70 -9.08
CA VAL A 24 -4.12 0.69 -8.17
C VAL A 24 -4.32 1.84 -7.18
N VAL A 25 -4.61 1.51 -5.93
CA VAL A 25 -4.65 2.48 -4.83
C VAL A 25 -3.26 2.54 -4.21
N THR A 26 -2.71 3.75 -4.09
CA THR A 26 -1.41 3.96 -3.45
C THR A 26 -1.57 3.91 -1.93
N PRO A 27 -0.51 3.55 -1.18
CA PRO A 27 -0.52 3.62 0.28
C PRO A 27 -0.95 4.99 0.82
N ARG A 28 -0.48 6.09 0.20
CA ARG A 28 -0.89 7.46 0.53
C ARG A 28 -2.39 7.68 0.31
N GLN A 29 -2.92 7.32 -0.86
CA GLN A 29 -4.33 7.50 -1.16
C GLN A 29 -5.22 6.74 -0.17
N ALA A 30 -4.87 5.49 0.16
CA ALA A 30 -5.63 4.73 1.14
C ALA A 30 -5.62 5.37 2.53
N ARG A 31 -4.49 5.96 2.94
CA ARG A 31 -4.41 6.72 4.20
C ARG A 31 -5.30 7.95 4.16
N ASP A 32 -5.25 8.71 3.07
CA ASP A 32 -6.06 9.92 2.87
C ASP A 32 -7.57 9.60 2.80
N ASP A 33 -7.93 8.41 2.29
CA ASP A 33 -9.30 7.88 2.27
C ASP A 33 -9.76 7.34 3.65
N GLY A 34 -8.92 7.39 4.67
CA GLY A 34 -9.27 7.00 6.05
C GLY A 34 -8.93 5.56 6.43
N ALA A 35 -7.99 4.91 5.74
CA ALA A 35 -7.50 3.59 6.15
C ALA A 35 -6.86 3.63 7.55
N SER A 36 -7.26 2.69 8.40
CA SER A 36 -6.63 2.47 9.71
C SER A 36 -5.42 1.54 9.61
N VAL A 37 -5.43 0.60 8.66
CA VAL A 37 -4.34 -0.35 8.42
C VAL A 37 -4.11 -0.53 6.93
N LEU A 38 -2.84 -0.44 6.53
CA LEU A 38 -2.39 -0.69 5.17
C LEU A 38 -1.80 -2.10 5.08
N VAL A 39 -2.35 -2.93 4.20
CA VAL A 39 -1.83 -4.29 3.97
C VAL A 39 -1.15 -4.36 2.61
N ILE A 40 0.19 -4.35 2.64
CA ILE A 40 1.06 -4.38 1.46
C ILE A 40 1.79 -5.72 1.42
N GLY A 41 1.48 -6.56 0.43
CA GLY A 41 2.06 -7.89 0.27
C GLY A 41 3.26 -7.91 -0.68
N ARG A 42 3.02 -8.37 -1.90
CA ARG A 42 4.04 -8.60 -2.95
C ARG A 42 5.04 -7.46 -3.16
N PRO A 43 4.66 -6.16 -3.11
CA PRO A 43 5.63 -5.08 -3.27
C PRO A 43 6.77 -5.10 -2.24
N ILE A 44 6.52 -5.61 -1.02
CA ILE A 44 7.52 -5.76 0.03
C ILE A 44 8.12 -7.17 -0.01
N SER A 45 7.28 -8.22 -0.01
CA SER A 45 7.76 -9.60 0.14
C SER A 45 8.51 -10.17 -1.06
N ARG A 46 8.42 -9.53 -2.23
CA ARG A 46 9.16 -9.92 -3.45
C ARG A 46 10.18 -8.86 -3.88
N ALA A 47 10.45 -7.86 -3.05
CA ALA A 47 11.54 -6.93 -3.32
C ALA A 47 12.89 -7.60 -3.04
N ASP A 48 13.93 -7.17 -3.75
CA ASP A 48 15.30 -7.63 -3.50
C ASP A 48 15.77 -7.25 -2.09
N ASP A 49 15.32 -6.08 -1.61
CA ASP A 49 15.46 -5.65 -0.22
C ASP A 49 14.08 -5.30 0.37
N PRO A 50 13.44 -6.22 1.12
CA PRO A 50 12.13 -5.99 1.73
C PRO A 50 12.13 -4.86 2.77
N VAL A 51 13.23 -4.65 3.49
CA VAL A 51 13.32 -3.61 4.53
C VAL A 51 13.35 -2.25 3.85
N MET A 52 14.20 -2.08 2.84
CA MET A 52 14.25 -0.85 2.05
C MET A 52 12.90 -0.59 1.36
N ALA A 53 12.28 -1.60 0.75
CA ALA A 53 10.97 -1.44 0.12
C ALA A 53 9.89 -0.98 1.12
N ALA A 54 9.89 -1.51 2.34
CA ALA A 54 8.98 -1.06 3.39
C ALA A 54 9.25 0.39 3.80
N ARG A 55 10.53 0.78 3.94
CA ARG A 55 10.94 2.15 4.28
C ARG A 55 10.57 3.16 3.20
N GLU A 56 10.77 2.82 1.93
CA GLU A 56 10.36 3.66 0.81
C GLU A 56 8.85 3.89 0.82
N ILE A 57 8.06 2.84 1.07
CA ILE A 57 6.60 2.98 1.15
C ILE A 57 6.20 3.83 2.36
N GLU A 58 6.79 3.59 3.53
CA GLU A 58 6.58 4.41 4.74
C GLU A 58 6.88 5.89 4.45
N ALA A 59 7.99 6.20 3.77
CA ALA A 59 8.36 7.56 3.39
C ALA A 59 7.36 8.23 2.43
N THR A 60 6.52 7.45 1.74
CA THR A 60 5.44 7.98 0.90
C THR A 60 4.14 8.26 1.64
N LEU A 61 3.98 7.86 2.90
CA LEU A 61 2.74 8.08 3.69
C LEU A 61 2.62 9.51 4.18
#